data_AF-X1D524-F1
#
_entry.id   AF-X1D524-F1
#
_cell.length_a   1.000
_cell.length_b   1.000
_cell.length_c   1.000
_cell.angle_alpha   90.00
_cell.angle_beta   90.00
_cell.angle_gamma   90.00
#
_symmetry.space_group_name_H-M   'P 1'
#
loop_
_entity.id
_entity.type
_entity.pdbx_description
1 polymer ?
#
loop_
_entity_poly.entity_id
_entity_poly.type
_entity_poly.pdbx_seq_one_letter_code
_entity_poly.pdbx_strand_id
1 'polypeptide(L)'
;ALIRAIKQANPRYQAKLCRFFAAGNCRAGSRCHLAHSKGELNPQHDRVGGILNPKNKLLGLARKLNYTFKRPELLREALTRQSAIEEKLSAATERNHEYLKFLGNRMLNLAIARMLVCRYPQYNEGKLHQLYIACLSKEDVLVKIAEEIRLGDYLIKGLGES
;
A
#
# COMPACT_ATOMS: atom_id res chain seq x y z
N ALA A 1 -17.80 29.85 12.79
CA ALA A 1 -17.71 28.49 13.35
C ALA A 1 -17.86 27.40 12.28
N LEU A 2 -18.93 27.43 11.48
CA LEU A 2 -19.26 26.40 10.47
C LEU A 2 -18.19 26.20 9.37
N ILE A 3 -17.70 27.27 8.74
CA ILE A 3 -16.67 27.19 7.69
C ILE A 3 -15.34 26.60 8.22
N ARG A 4 -14.99 26.92 9.47
CA ARG A 4 -13.80 26.36 10.13
C ARG A 4 -13.98 24.87 10.41
N ALA A 5 -15.17 24.45 10.85
CA ALA A 5 -15.49 23.04 11.05
C ALA A 5 -15.48 22.26 9.72
N ILE A 6 -16.03 22.81 8.64
CA ILE A 6 -15.99 22.20 7.28
C ILE A 6 -14.55 22.06 6.77
N LYS A 7 -13.72 23.09 6.97
CA LYS A 7 -12.29 23.04 6.60
C LYS A 7 -11.52 22.01 7.44
N GLN A 8 -11.79 21.93 8.74
CA GLN A 8 -11.15 20.97 9.65
C GLN A 8 -11.62 19.52 9.41
N ALA A 9 -12.85 19.33 8.93
CA ALA A 9 -13.36 18.03 8.50
C ALA A 9 -12.79 17.58 7.14
N ASN A 10 -12.14 18.47 6.37
CA ASN A 10 -11.47 18.12 5.12
C ASN A 10 -10.07 17.57 5.42
N PRO A 11 -9.79 16.28 5.15
CA PRO A 11 -8.52 15.65 5.50
C PRO A 11 -7.29 16.20 4.75
N ARG A 12 -7.52 16.95 3.66
CA ARG A 12 -6.47 17.59 2.85
C ARG A 12 -6.16 19.02 3.30
N TYR A 13 -6.99 19.64 4.13
CA TYR A 13 -6.76 20.98 4.64
C TYR A 13 -5.63 20.95 5.68
N GLN A 14 -4.63 21.81 5.51
CA GLN A 14 -3.42 21.91 6.35
C GLN A 14 -2.62 20.59 6.45
N ALA A 15 -2.63 19.80 5.38
CA ALA A 15 -1.91 18.53 5.27
C ALA A 15 -0.38 18.65 5.24
N LYS A 16 0.17 19.78 4.79
CA LYS A 16 1.62 20.02 4.69
C LYS A 16 1.97 21.46 5.05
N LEU A 17 3.23 21.67 5.40
CA LEU A 17 3.78 23.01 5.62
C LEU A 17 3.82 23.84 4.32
N CYS A 18 3.41 25.09 4.42
CA CYS A 18 3.43 26.04 3.33
C CYS A 18 4.86 26.57 3.12
N ARG A 19 5.53 26.08 2.08
CA ARG A 19 6.86 26.57 1.68
C ARG A 19 6.90 28.07 1.40
N PHE A 20 5.80 28.63 0.88
CA PHE A 20 5.71 30.06 0.57
C PHE A 20 5.57 30.91 1.82
N PHE A 21 4.95 30.38 2.89
CA PHE A 21 4.89 31.08 4.16
C PHE A 21 6.25 31.05 4.86
N ALA A 22 6.94 29.90 4.83
CA ALA A 22 8.31 29.78 5.33
C ALA A 22 9.29 30.74 4.60
N ALA A 23 9.04 31.01 3.31
CA ALA A 23 9.79 31.98 2.51
C ALA A 23 9.26 33.42 2.59
N GLY A 24 8.28 33.72 3.45
CA GLY A 24 7.73 35.07 3.64
C GLY A 24 6.79 35.59 2.53
N ASN A 25 6.46 34.76 1.54
CA ASN A 25 5.78 35.16 0.30
C ASN A 25 4.36 34.57 0.13
N CYS A 26 3.77 34.01 1.19
CA CYS A 26 2.41 33.46 1.13
C CYS A 26 1.35 34.57 1.11
N ARG A 27 0.70 34.77 -0.04
CA ARG A 27 -0.39 35.77 -0.21
C ARG A 27 -1.76 35.29 0.26
N ALA A 28 -1.90 34.00 0.61
CA ALA A 28 -3.17 33.39 0.99
C ALA A 28 -3.58 33.67 2.45
N GLY A 29 -2.62 34.04 3.32
CA GLY A 29 -2.87 34.34 4.73
C GLY A 29 -3.64 33.23 5.46
N SER A 30 -4.64 33.60 6.26
CA SER A 30 -5.52 32.68 7.02
C SER A 30 -6.45 31.83 6.14
N ARG A 31 -6.45 32.06 4.82
CA ARG A 31 -7.18 31.24 3.84
C ARG A 31 -6.29 30.19 3.18
N CYS A 32 -5.00 30.12 3.50
CA CYS A 32 -4.12 29.10 2.96
C CYS A 32 -4.64 27.70 3.31
N HIS A 33 -4.60 26.80 2.33
CA HIS A 33 -4.97 25.39 2.53
C HIS A 33 -3.80 24.56 3.07
N LEU A 34 -2.61 25.16 3.22
CA LEU A 34 -1.41 24.55 3.77
C LEU A 34 -1.14 25.11 5.17
N ALA A 35 -0.51 24.31 6.04
CA ALA A 35 -0.17 24.71 7.41
C ALA A 35 0.95 25.75 7.40
N HIS A 36 0.79 26.85 8.13
CA HIS A 36 1.84 27.86 8.30
C HIS A 36 2.75 27.57 9.50
N SER A 37 2.35 26.64 10.36
CA SER A 37 3.14 26.17 11.50
C SER A 37 2.88 24.69 11.77
N LYS A 38 3.73 24.04 12.57
CA LYS A 38 3.50 22.64 12.98
C LYS A 38 2.21 22.46 13.78
N GLY A 39 1.78 23.47 14.54
CA GLY A 39 0.54 23.44 15.31
C GLY A 39 -0.73 23.53 14.47
N GLU A 40 -0.62 23.93 13.20
CA GLU A 40 -1.72 23.95 12.24
C GLU A 40 -1.83 22.68 11.41
N LEU A 41 -0.86 21.75 11.49
CA LEU A 41 -0.89 20.52 10.72
C LEU A 41 -2.10 19.67 11.13
N ASN A 42 -2.91 19.28 10.15
CA ASN A 42 -4.08 18.45 10.41
C ASN A 42 -3.63 17.02 10.79
N PRO A 43 -3.87 16.57 12.04
CA PRO A 43 -3.48 15.23 12.48
C PRO A 43 -4.32 14.12 11.84
N GLN A 44 -5.47 14.46 11.25
CA GLN A 44 -6.31 13.50 10.51
C GLN A 44 -5.80 13.24 9.09
N HIS A 45 -4.80 13.99 8.60
CA HIS A 45 -4.19 13.73 7.30
C HIS A 45 -3.52 12.34 7.25
N ASP A 46 -3.04 11.81 8.38
CA ASP A 46 -2.50 10.44 8.46
C ASP A 46 -3.54 9.37 8.05
N ARG A 47 -4.84 9.66 8.09
CA ARG A 47 -5.91 8.67 7.84
C ARG A 47 -6.54 8.74 6.46
N VAL A 48 -6.28 9.78 5.67
CA VAL A 48 -6.94 9.95 4.37
C VAL A 48 -5.91 10.27 3.30
N GLY A 49 -5.54 9.22 2.57
CA GLY A 49 -5.04 9.31 1.20
C GLY A 49 -3.78 10.16 0.99
N GLY A 50 -2.62 9.50 1.04
CA GLY A 50 -1.57 9.83 0.08
C GLY A 50 -0.15 9.94 0.62
N ILE A 51 0.08 10.22 1.91
CA ILE A 51 1.46 10.38 2.42
C ILE A 51 1.57 9.87 3.86
N LEU A 52 1.17 8.62 4.06
CA LEU A 52 1.74 7.90 5.19
C LEU A 52 3.24 7.74 4.90
N ASN A 53 4.09 8.19 5.82
CA ASN A 53 5.51 7.88 5.82
C ASN A 53 5.67 6.37 5.52
N PRO A 54 6.47 5.95 4.51
CA PRO A 54 6.61 4.55 4.12
C PRO A 54 6.82 3.61 5.31
N LYS A 55 7.52 4.06 6.36
CA LYS A 55 7.70 3.30 7.60
C LYS A 55 6.38 2.94 8.32
N ASN A 56 5.42 3.86 8.37
CA ASN A 56 4.13 3.64 9.04
C ASN A 56 3.24 2.67 8.27
N LYS A 57 3.29 2.69 6.93
CA LYS A 57 2.59 1.71 6.07
C LYS A 57 3.10 0.29 6.35
N LEU A 58 4.41 0.11 6.39
CA LEU A 58 5.04 -1.21 6.63
C LEU A 58 4.69 -1.79 8.01
N LEU A 59 4.78 -0.96 9.05
CA LEU A 59 4.42 -1.33 10.43
C LEU A 59 2.93 -1.70 10.54
N GLY A 60 2.05 -0.97 9.85
CA GLY A 60 0.62 -1.24 9.83
C GLY A 60 0.30 -2.60 9.23
N LEU A 61 0.87 -2.93 8.07
CA LEU A 61 0.64 -4.22 7.43
C LEU A 61 1.27 -5.37 8.22
N ALA A 62 2.48 -5.21 8.75
CA ALA A 62 3.13 -6.22 9.57
C ALA A 62 2.28 -6.63 10.79
N ARG A 63 1.66 -5.66 11.47
CA ARG A 63 0.72 -5.93 12.56
C ARG A 63 -0.54 -6.62 12.08
N LYS A 64 -1.10 -6.18 10.94
CA LYS A 64 -2.32 -6.78 10.37
C LYS A 64 -2.12 -8.25 9.97
N LEU A 65 -0.93 -8.58 9.46
CA LEU A 65 -0.54 -9.95 9.11
C LEU A 65 -0.06 -10.76 10.32
N ASN A 66 0.03 -10.14 11.51
CA ASN A 66 0.63 -10.71 12.70
C ASN A 66 2.02 -11.34 12.43
N TYR A 67 2.84 -10.66 11.61
CA TYR A 67 4.12 -11.17 11.15
C TYR A 67 5.21 -10.10 11.24
N THR A 68 6.33 -10.46 11.89
CA THR A 68 7.51 -9.59 11.97
C THR A 68 8.46 -9.90 10.83
N PHE A 69 8.57 -8.98 9.88
CA PHE A 69 9.49 -9.11 8.75
C PHE A 69 10.93 -8.95 9.21
N LYS A 70 11.76 -9.99 9.04
CA LYS A 70 13.21 -9.93 9.30
C LYS A 70 13.91 -8.89 8.42
N ARG A 71 13.38 -8.68 7.21
CA ARG A 71 13.90 -7.79 6.17
C ARG A 71 12.80 -6.84 5.69
N PRO A 72 12.50 -5.76 6.42
CA PRO A 72 11.41 -4.83 6.09
C PRO A 72 11.61 -4.10 4.76
N GLU A 73 12.83 -4.04 4.25
CA GLU A 73 13.17 -3.53 2.93
C GLU A 73 12.52 -4.33 1.79
N LEU A 74 12.44 -5.66 1.92
CA LEU A 74 11.78 -6.51 0.92
C LEU A 74 10.27 -6.31 0.92
N LEU A 75 9.68 -6.06 2.10
CA LEU A 75 8.27 -5.70 2.19
C LEU A 75 8.00 -4.37 1.50
N ARG A 76 8.88 -3.38 1.69
CA ARG A 76 8.77 -2.07 1.01
C ARG A 76 8.83 -2.24 -0.50
N GLU A 77 9.77 -3.03 -1.00
CA GLU A 77 9.88 -3.32 -2.42
C GLU A 77 8.61 -4.01 -2.95
N ALA A 78 8.09 -5.01 -2.25
CA ALA A 78 6.86 -5.71 -2.64
C ALA A 78 5.60 -4.82 -2.66
N LEU A 79 5.56 -3.77 -1.83
CA LEU A 79 4.43 -2.83 -1.77
C LEU A 79 4.58 -1.63 -2.71
N THR A 80 5.71 -1.48 -3.39
CA THR A 80 5.95 -0.37 -4.31
C THR A 80 5.47 -0.72 -5.71
N ARG A 81 4.50 0.03 -6.23
CA ARG A 81 4.01 -0.13 -7.60
C ARG A 81 5.03 0.37 -8.62
N GLN A 82 4.96 -0.17 -9.83
CA GLN A 82 5.82 0.20 -10.96
C GLN A 82 5.90 1.72 -11.18
N SER A 83 4.76 2.42 -11.15
CA SER A 83 4.68 3.89 -11.25
C SER A 83 5.57 4.63 -10.25
N ALA A 84 5.63 4.17 -9.00
CA ALA A 84 6.44 4.77 -7.95
C ALA A 84 7.94 4.46 -8.11
N ILE A 85 8.26 3.36 -8.79
CA ILE A 85 9.64 2.99 -9.15
C ILE A 85 10.14 3.90 -10.27
N GLU A 86 9.33 4.07 -11.33
CA GLU A 86 9.63 4.94 -12.48
C GLU A 86 9.85 6.40 -12.04
N GLU A 87 9.02 6.90 -11.13
CA GLU A 87 9.13 8.24 -10.54
C GLU A 87 10.26 8.36 -9.48
N LYS A 88 11.01 7.28 -9.20
CA LYS A 88 12.07 7.22 -8.18
C LYS A 88 11.63 7.67 -6.78
N LEU A 89 10.37 7.44 -6.44
CA LEU A 89 9.78 7.80 -5.14
C LEU A 89 10.19 6.84 -4.01
N SER A 90 10.87 5.74 -4.33
CA SER A 90 11.35 4.76 -3.37
C SER A 90 12.72 4.23 -3.76
N ALA A 91 13.38 3.56 -2.82
CA ALA A 91 14.64 2.83 -3.08
C ALA A 91 14.43 1.48 -3.80
N ALA A 92 13.18 1.11 -4.14
CA ALA A 92 12.91 -0.11 -4.88
C ALA A 92 13.35 0.03 -6.34
N THR A 93 13.83 -1.07 -6.92
CA THR A 93 14.20 -1.14 -8.34
C THR A 93 13.20 -2.01 -9.09
N GLU A 94 13.00 -1.74 -10.37
CA GLU A 94 12.11 -2.55 -11.25
C GLU A 94 12.51 -4.01 -11.19
N ARG A 95 13.83 -4.26 -11.28
CA ARG A 95 14.44 -5.57 -11.18
C ARG A 95 14.04 -6.30 -9.90
N ASN A 96 14.18 -5.68 -8.73
CA ASN A 96 13.83 -6.33 -7.46
C ASN A 96 12.33 -6.61 -7.35
N HIS A 97 11.49 -5.67 -7.79
CA HIS A 97 10.03 -5.84 -7.79
C HIS A 97 9.60 -7.02 -8.67
N GLU A 98 10.14 -7.13 -9.89
CA GLU A 98 9.89 -8.25 -10.78
C GLU A 98 10.37 -9.58 -10.19
N TYR A 99 11.56 -9.61 -9.57
CA TYR A 99 12.07 -10.80 -8.89
C TYR A 99 11.16 -11.26 -7.74
N LEU A 100 10.69 -10.34 -6.90
CA LEU A 100 9.78 -10.67 -5.81
C LEU A 100 8.44 -11.19 -6.33
N LYS A 101 7.90 -10.58 -7.40
CA LYS A 101 6.67 -11.06 -8.06
C LYS A 101 6.86 -12.46 -8.64
N PHE A 102 7.97 -12.70 -9.33
CA PHE A 102 8.30 -14.00 -9.91
C PHE A 102 8.41 -15.07 -8.82
N LEU A 103 9.18 -14.81 -7.76
CA LEU A 103 9.36 -15.74 -6.65
C LEU A 103 8.04 -16.01 -5.92
N GLY A 104 7.28 -14.96 -5.61
CA GLY A 104 6.00 -15.06 -4.92
C GLY A 104 5.00 -15.94 -5.67
N ASN A 105 4.90 -15.78 -7.00
CA ASN A 105 4.02 -16.61 -7.83
C ASN A 105 4.41 -18.11 -7.75
N ARG A 106 5.70 -18.44 -7.82
CA ARG A 106 6.15 -19.83 -7.73
C ARG A 106 5.91 -20.43 -6.33
N MET A 107 6.15 -19.65 -5.27
CA MET A 107 5.88 -20.08 -3.90
C MET A 107 4.39 -20.32 -3.65
N LEU A 108 3.52 -19.43 -4.14
CA LEU A 108 2.07 -19.59 -4.03
C LEU A 108 1.60 -20.86 -4.73
N ASN A 109 2.05 -21.08 -5.97
CA ASN A 109 1.70 -22.27 -6.75
C ASN A 109 2.14 -23.57 -6.05
N LEU A 110 3.35 -23.59 -5.49
CA LEU A 110 3.83 -24.73 -4.72
C LEU A 110 3.00 -24.97 -3.45
N ALA A 111 2.66 -23.90 -2.72
CA ALA A 111 1.85 -24.00 -1.51
C ALA A 111 0.46 -24.59 -1.81
N ILE A 112 -0.20 -24.10 -2.87
CA ILE A 112 -1.51 -24.60 -3.30
C ILE A 112 -1.40 -26.05 -3.77
N ALA A 113 -0.42 -26.39 -4.62
CA ALA A 113 -0.21 -27.76 -5.08
C ALA A 113 -0.02 -28.72 -3.89
N ARG A 114 0.81 -28.33 -2.91
CA ARG A 114 1.00 -29.11 -1.68
C ARG A 114 -0.29 -29.25 -0.88
N MET A 115 -1.06 -28.17 -0.70
CA MET A 115 -2.34 -28.22 0.00
C MET A 115 -3.33 -29.18 -0.66
N LEU A 116 -3.41 -29.16 -2.01
CA LEU A 116 -4.30 -30.05 -2.76
C LEU A 116 -3.88 -31.52 -2.62
N VAL A 117 -2.60 -31.83 -2.76
CA VAL A 117 -2.07 -33.19 -2.58
C VAL A 117 -2.34 -33.72 -1.16
N CYS A 118 -2.09 -32.89 -0.13
CA CYS A 118 -2.35 -33.29 1.25
C CYS A 118 -3.85 -33.42 1.58
N ARG A 119 -4.70 -32.60 0.96
CA ARG A 119 -6.15 -32.61 1.23
C ARG A 119 -6.90 -33.69 0.45
N TYR A 120 -6.45 -34.01 -0.76
CA TYR A 120 -7.10 -34.95 -1.67
C TYR A 120 -6.12 -36.04 -2.16
N PRO A 121 -5.52 -36.83 -1.25
CA PRO A 121 -4.54 -37.86 -1.61
C PRO A 121 -5.09 -38.96 -2.54
N GLN A 122 -6.42 -39.11 -2.59
CA GLN A 122 -7.12 -40.09 -3.43
C GLN A 122 -7.33 -39.61 -4.88
N TYR A 123 -7.02 -38.34 -5.20
CA TYR A 123 -7.17 -37.81 -6.55
C TYR A 123 -5.90 -38.03 -7.36
N ASN A 124 -6.08 -38.39 -8.63
CA ASN A 124 -4.98 -38.44 -9.58
C ASN A 124 -4.55 -37.03 -10.01
N GLU A 125 -3.39 -36.94 -10.68
CA GLU A 125 -2.82 -35.68 -11.15
C GLU A 125 -3.82 -34.83 -11.96
N GLY A 126 -4.58 -35.44 -12.87
CA GLY A 126 -5.56 -34.73 -13.70
C GLY A 126 -6.65 -34.02 -12.89
N LYS A 127 -7.23 -34.69 -11.89
CA LYS A 127 -8.22 -34.08 -10.98
C LYS A 127 -7.59 -33.00 -10.10
N LEU A 128 -6.38 -33.22 -9.61
CA LEU A 128 -5.65 -32.22 -8.82
C LEU A 128 -5.35 -30.98 -9.67
N HIS A 129 -4.99 -31.16 -10.93
CA HIS A 129 -4.75 -30.06 -11.87
C HIS A 129 -6.02 -29.27 -12.16
N GLN A 130 -7.17 -29.92 -12.35
CA GLN A 130 -8.46 -29.24 -12.51
C GLN A 130 -8.82 -28.40 -11.27
N LEU A 131 -8.63 -28.94 -10.06
CA LEU A 131 -8.83 -28.18 -8.82
C LEU A 131 -7.84 -27.02 -8.68
N TYR A 132 -6.57 -27.24 -9.03
CA TYR A 132 -5.54 -26.22 -9.02
C TYR A 132 -5.92 -25.03 -9.92
N ILE A 133 -6.35 -25.32 -11.16
CA ILE A 133 -6.86 -24.30 -12.07
C ILE A 133 -8.08 -23.63 -11.45
N ALA A 134 -9.04 -24.35 -10.89
CA ALA A 134 -10.20 -23.73 -10.25
C ALA A 134 -9.83 -22.79 -9.08
N CYS A 135 -8.77 -23.09 -8.33
CA CYS A 135 -8.27 -22.23 -7.24
C CYS A 135 -7.51 -20.99 -7.74
N LEU A 136 -6.74 -21.10 -8.83
CA LEU A 136 -5.85 -20.04 -9.33
C LEU A 136 -6.40 -19.25 -10.51
N SER A 137 -7.39 -19.78 -11.23
CA SER A 137 -8.03 -19.17 -12.40
C SER A 137 -8.78 -17.88 -12.11
N LYS A 138 -8.87 -17.50 -10.84
CA LYS A 138 -9.54 -16.28 -10.43
C LYS A 138 -8.50 -15.38 -9.81
N GLU A 139 -7.97 -14.46 -10.61
CA GLU A 139 -7.39 -13.22 -10.09
C GLU A 139 -8.31 -12.62 -9.01
N ASP A 140 -9.63 -12.83 -9.12
CA ASP A 140 -10.65 -12.50 -8.11
C ASP A 140 -10.34 -13.04 -6.70
N VAL A 141 -9.73 -14.22 -6.54
CA VAL A 141 -9.43 -14.76 -5.20
C VAL A 141 -8.32 -13.96 -4.54
N LEU A 142 -7.23 -13.70 -5.27
CA LEU A 142 -6.13 -12.88 -4.75
C LEU A 142 -6.57 -11.43 -4.56
N VAL A 143 -7.43 -10.91 -5.43
CA VAL A 143 -8.05 -9.58 -5.27
C VAL A 143 -8.91 -9.55 -4.01
N LYS A 144 -9.79 -10.52 -3.79
CA LYS A 144 -10.61 -10.61 -2.57
C LYS A 144 -9.75 -10.69 -1.31
N ILE A 145 -8.71 -11.52 -1.31
CA ILE A 145 -7.77 -11.59 -0.18
C ILE A 145 -7.08 -10.24 0.03
N ALA A 146 -6.64 -9.57 -1.05
CA ALA A 146 -6.04 -8.25 -0.99
C ALA A 146 -7.02 -7.19 -0.44
N GLU A 147 -8.30 -7.26 -0.79
CA GLU A 147 -9.36 -6.38 -0.29
C GLU A 147 -9.66 -6.63 1.19
N GLU A 148 -9.77 -7.89 1.61
CA GLU A 148 -9.97 -8.29 3.00
C GLU A 148 -8.83 -7.76 3.90
N ILE A 149 -7.58 -7.92 3.45
CA ILE A 149 -6.43 -7.36 4.15
C ILE A 149 -6.23 -5.87 3.90
N ARG A 150 -7.10 -5.22 3.10
CA ARG A 150 -6.99 -3.80 2.69
C ARG A 150 -5.57 -3.45 2.22
N LEU A 151 -4.97 -4.32 1.40
CA LEU A 151 -3.60 -4.21 0.96
C LEU A 151 -3.34 -2.86 0.25
N GLY A 152 -4.35 -2.35 -0.45
CA GLY A 152 -4.33 -1.07 -1.16
C GLY A 152 -3.90 0.13 -0.31
N ASP A 153 -4.28 0.16 0.98
CA ASP A 153 -3.96 1.24 1.92
C ASP A 153 -2.44 1.32 2.21
N TYR A 154 -1.76 0.18 2.04
CA TYR A 154 -0.32 0.02 2.32
C TYR A 154 0.55 0.14 1.06
N LEU A 155 -0.04 0.20 -0.13
CA LEU A 155 0.71 0.34 -1.38
C LEU A 155 1.38 1.72 -1.48
N ILE A 156 2.61 1.73 -2.00
CA ILE A 156 3.35 2.92 -2.36
C ILE A 156 3.12 3.13 -3.86
N LYS A 157 2.37 4.18 -4.21
CA LYS A 157 1.96 4.50 -5.60
C LYS A 157 2.59 5.82 -6.05
N GLY A 158 2.74 6.00 -7.36
CA GLY A 158 3.19 7.26 -7.98
C GLY A 158 2.21 8.42 -7.75
N LEU A 159 2.66 9.66 -7.96
CA LEU A 159 1.88 10.87 -7.66
C LEU A 159 0.57 11.00 -8.48
N GLY A 160 0.43 10.21 -9.55
CA GLY A 160 -0.75 10.19 -10.42
C GLY A 160 -1.66 8.97 -10.30
N GLU A 161 -1.35 7.98 -9.46
CA GLU A 161 -2.14 6.74 -9.37
C GLU A 161 -3.15 6.77 -8.22
N SER A 162 -4.43 6.60 -8.56
CA SER A 162 -5.53 6.43 -7.58
C SER A 162 -5.67 4.99 -7.12
#